data_AF-A0A2S9IP50-F1
#
_entry.id   AF-A0A2S9IP50-F1
#
_cell.length_a   1.000
_cell.length_b   1.000
_cell.length_c   1.000
_cell.angle_alpha   90.00
_cell.angle_beta   90.00
_cell.angle_gamma   90.00
#
_symmetry.space_group_name_H-M   'P 1'
#
loop_
_entity.id
_entity.type
_entity.pdbx_description
1 polymer ?
#
loop_
_entity_poly.entity_id
_entity_poly.type
_entity_poly.pdbx_seq_one_letter_code
_entity_poly.pdbx_strand_id
1 'polypeptide(L)' 'MDLLPWRQWQEIAYGALRWTPDVFWRSTLSELVIAIDGYCEAKGIEKSKAAAPSKDEIDALLAKYG' A
#
# COMPACT_ATOMS: atom_id res chain seq x y z
N MET A 1 -18.00 3.31 8.87
CA MET A 1 -17.46 2.27 9.78
C MET A 1 -16.05 2.03 9.31
N ASP A 2 -15.08 2.59 10.03
CA ASP A 2 -13.68 2.60 9.61
C ASP A 2 -13.18 1.17 9.44
N LEU A 3 -13.05 0.76 8.17
CA LEU A 3 -12.45 -0.51 7.82
C LEU A 3 -11.01 -0.45 8.34
N LEU A 4 -10.72 -1.32 9.31
CA LEU A 4 -9.39 -1.53 9.85
C LEU A 4 -8.39 -1.52 8.68
N PRO A 5 -7.31 -0.69 8.71
CA PRO A 5 -6.52 -0.35 7.52
C PRO A 5 -6.06 -1.56 6.70
N TRP A 6 -5.81 -2.69 7.36
CA TRP A 6 -5.36 -3.93 6.73
C TRP A 6 -6.42 -4.70 5.93
N ARG A 7 -7.73 -4.43 6.11
CA ARG A 7 -8.78 -5.10 5.31
C ARG A 7 -8.68 -4.75 3.83
N GLN A 8 -8.36 -3.49 3.52
CA GLN A 8 -8.15 -3.05 2.15
C GLN A 8 -6.97 -3.78 1.49
N TRP A 9 -5.92 -4.05 2.27
CA TRP A 9 -4.73 -4.76 1.81
C TRP A 9 -5.03 -6.25 1.57
N GLN A 10 -5.88 -6.86 2.40
CA GLN A 10 -6.39 -8.21 2.19
C GLN A 10 -7.27 -8.34 0.94
N GLU A 11 -8.12 -7.35 0.66
CA GLU A 11 -8.94 -7.33 -0.56
C GLU A 11 -8.07 -7.33 -1.82
N ILE A 12 -6.99 -6.54 -1.84
CA ILE A 12 -6.03 -6.53 -2.95
C ILE A 12 -5.28 -7.87 -3.03
N ALA A 13 -4.79 -8.39 -1.91
CA ALA A 13 -4.03 -9.63 -1.87
C ALA A 13 -4.86 -10.84 -2.34
N TYR A 14 -6.06 -11.03 -1.79
CA TYR A 14 -6.91 -12.18 -2.14
C TYR A 14 -7.60 -12.01 -3.49
N GLY A 15 -7.95 -10.77 -3.84
CA GLY A 15 -8.66 -10.43 -5.07
C GLY A 15 -7.72 -10.35 -6.27
N ALA A 16 -6.92 -9.29 -6.33
CA ALA A 16 -6.09 -8.98 -7.50
C ALA A 16 -4.87 -9.89 -7.60
N LEU A 17 -4.15 -10.08 -6.48
CA LEU A 17 -2.94 -10.90 -6.45
C LEU A 17 -3.22 -12.41 -6.36
N ARG A 18 -4.47 -12.80 -6.05
CA ARG A 18 -4.90 -14.20 -5.86
C ARG A 18 -4.08 -14.95 -4.81
N TRP A 19 -3.55 -14.24 -3.82
CA TRP A 19 -2.85 -14.86 -2.70
C TRP A 19 -3.80 -15.64 -1.82
N THR A 20 -3.32 -16.75 -1.27
CA THR A 20 -4.04 -17.43 -0.19
C THR A 20 -3.84 -16.67 1.13
N PRO A 21 -4.69 -16.88 2.14
CA PRO A 21 -4.48 -16.32 3.47
C PRO A 21 -3.11 -16.66 4.06
N ASP A 22 -2.60 -17.88 3.83
CA ASP A 22 -1.28 -18.30 4.31
C ASP A 22 -0.16 -17.44 3.70
N VAL A 23 -0.19 -17.22 2.39
CA VAL A 23 0.80 -16.36 1.71
C VAL A 23 0.73 -14.94 2.27
N PHE A 24 -0.47 -14.35 2.40
CA PHE A 24 -0.64 -13.00 2.95
C PHE A 24 -0.09 -12.85 4.36
N TRP A 25 -0.40 -13.78 5.28
CA TRP A 25 0.04 -13.69 6.68
C TRP A 25 1.53 -14.00 6.88
N ARG A 26 2.15 -14.72 5.95
CA ARG A 26 3.59 -15.00 5.97
C ARG A 26 4.42 -13.92 5.31
N SER A 27 3.84 -13.13 4.42
CA SER A 27 4.53 -12.04 3.74
C SER A 27 4.68 -10.80 4.63
N THR A 28 5.80 -10.14 4.44
CA THR A 28 6.08 -8.81 4.98
C THR A 28 5.30 -7.73 4.23
N LEU A 29 5.16 -6.55 4.84
CA LEU A 29 4.53 -5.39 4.20
C LEU A 29 5.26 -4.99 2.90
N SER A 30 6.59 -5.07 2.89
CA SER A 30 7.40 -4.77 1.70
C SER A 30 7.12 -5.73 0.54
N GLU A 31 7.02 -7.03 0.80
CA GLU A 31 6.69 -8.03 -0.23
C GLU A 31 5.30 -7.78 -0.81
N LEU A 32 4.34 -7.41 0.03
CA LEU A 32 3.00 -7.06 -0.41
C LEU A 32 3.01 -5.81 -1.32
N VAL A 33 3.71 -4.74 -0.93
CA VAL A 33 3.83 -3.53 -1.78
C VAL A 33 4.49 -3.85 -3.12
N ILE A 34 5.58 -4.62 -3.12
CA ILE A 34 6.29 -5.05 -4.34
C ILE A 34 5.37 -5.88 -5.24
N ALA A 35 4.57 -6.80 -4.68
CA ALA A 35 3.63 -7.59 -5.46
C ALA A 35 2.52 -6.71 -6.09
N ILE A 36 2.02 -5.71 -5.37
CA ILE A 36 1.07 -4.73 -5.91
C ILE A 36 1.73 -3.88 -7.00
N ASP A 37 2.99 -3.45 -6.83
CA ASP A 37 3.77 -2.77 -7.87
C ASP A 37 3.86 -3.60 -9.15
N GLY A 38 4.32 -4.84 -9.06
CA GLY A 38 4.43 -5.74 -10.20
C GLY A 38 3.08 -6.03 -10.87
N TYR A 39 2.00 -6.17 -10.10
CA TYR A 39 0.65 -6.34 -10.66
C TYR A 39 0.20 -5.11 -11.46
N CYS A 40 0.40 -3.90 -10.94
CA CYS A 40 0.05 -2.67 -11.62
C CYS A 40 0.87 -2.47 -12.90
N GLU A 41 2.18 -2.72 -12.85
CA GLU A 41 3.07 -2.64 -14.01
C GLU A 41 2.63 -3.62 -15.11
N ALA A 42 2.38 -4.88 -14.76
CA ALA A 42 1.92 -5.90 -15.71
C ALA A 42 0.55 -5.59 -16.34
N LYS A 43 -0.26 -4.76 -15.69
CA LYS A 43 -1.58 -4.31 -16.16
C LYS A 43 -1.56 -2.94 -16.84
N GLY A 44 -0.39 -2.28 -16.92
CA GLY A 44 -0.27 -0.92 -17.44
C GLY A 44 -1.03 0.11 -16.60
N ILE A 45 -1.27 -0.18 -15.32
CA ILE A 45 -1.93 0.75 -14.40
C ILE A 45 -0.87 1.73 -13.92
N GLU A 46 -0.96 2.98 -14.39
CA GLU A 46 -0.18 4.06 -13.80
C GLU A 46 -0.65 4.27 -12.36
N LYS A 47 0.23 3.92 -11.41
CA LYS A 47 -0.01 4.31 -10.02
C LYS A 47 0.00 5.83 -10.01
N SER A 48 -1.08 6.44 -9.52
CA SER A 48 -0.97 7.81 -9.05
C SER A 48 0.10 7.76 -7.98
N LYS A 49 1.30 8.28 -8.30
CA LYS A 49 2.29 8.57 -7.28
C LYS A 49 1.56 9.55 -6.37
N ALA A 50 1.03 9.06 -5.25
CA ALA A 50 0.61 9.95 -4.17
C ALA A 50 1.80 10.88 -4.00
N ALA A 51 1.61 12.15 -4.37
CA ALA A 51 2.72 13.07 -4.50
C ALA A 51 3.47 13.00 -3.18
N ALA A 52 4.78 12.72 -3.24
CA ALA A 52 5.59 12.75 -2.04
C ALA A 52 5.30 14.09 -1.34
N PRO A 53 5.07 14.10 -0.01
CA PRO A 53 4.76 15.33 0.67
C PRO A 53 5.83 16.36 0.36
N SER A 54 5.41 17.57 0.03
CA SER A 54 6.33 18.69 -0.13
C SER A 54 7.13 18.91 1.16
N LYS A 55 8.29 19.55 1.03
CA LYS A 55 9.12 19.88 2.19
C LYS A 55 8.33 20.66 3.25
N ASP A 56 7.48 21.59 2.79
CA ASP A 56 6.65 22.41 3.67
C ASP A 56 5.61 21.58 4.44
N GLU A 57 5.04 20.54 3.82
CA GLU A 57 4.13 19.60 4.49
C GLU A 57 4.87 18.75 5.53
N ILE A 58 6.11 18.33 5.25
CA ILE A 58 6.94 17.60 6.19
C ILE A 58 7.30 18.50 7.39
N ASP A 59 7.75 19.73 7.14
CA ASP A 59 8.13 20.68 8.18
C ASP A 59 6.94 21.03 9.08
N ALA A 60 5.74 21.20 8.50
CA ALA A 60 4.50 21.44 9.25
C ALA A 60 4.10 20.24 10.13
N LEU A 61 4.29 19.01 9.65
CA LEU A 61 4.03 17.80 10.44
C LEU A 61 5.01 17.65 11.60
N LEU A 62 6.30 17.93 11.36
CA LEU A 62 7.33 17.93 12.41
C LEU A 62 7.03 18.98 13.48
N ALA A 63 6.64 20.20 13.12
CA ALA A 63 6.29 21.23 14.09
C ALA A 63 5.07 20.87 14.95
N LYS A 64 4.17 20.01 14.45
CA LYS A 64 2.93 19.63 15.12
C LYS A 64 3.07 18.41 16.03
N TYR A 65 3.94 17.46 15.69
CA TYR A 65 4.04 16.15 16.34
C TYR A 65 5.45 15.76 16.81
N GLY A 66 6.49 16.52 16.44
CA GLY A 66 7.86 16.37 16.94
C GLY A 66 8.06 17.11 18.25
#